data_AF-A0A1G2FZS3-F1
#
_entry.id   AF-A0A1G2FZS3-F1
#
_cell.length_a   1.000
_cell.length_b   1.000
_cell.length_c   1.000
_cell.angle_alpha   90.00
_cell.angle_beta   90.00
_cell.angle_gamma   90.00
#
_symmetry.space_group_name_H-M   'P 1'
#
loop_
_entity.id
_entity.type
_entity.pdbx_description
1 polymer ?
#
loop_
_entity_poly.entity_id
_entity_poly.type
_entity_poly.pdbx_seq_one_letter_code
_entity_poly.pdbx_strand_id
1 'polypeptide(L)'
;MEKAQTTTQKRKMPWDDDPRLGRYIDDNALFVLDSMARGHLVGKNASHFFFLASLHSLEWDHKTLIKFLIRIAEEYGIELKNFTTMTYAFSEEYEKDLFDPKTNQVFPDYEEEFKKYSDELNQFEKYKKEHGFTDDDLFPVRGKSILVPPRQLVHYEGAYKWALDEIKKKPQSSDGKLLSKIFADKFDLADLKEAIKISDRMLPINEPEDSEQFMAKRICNDIVDWASFEVEPEKQTFEVLRKDMDDYLEKFINNALKIGPTEKRVGKILVLQNPNIYTFNKHRELFFKRFQTMQENYGDTFSFENPFDQIPIPFEFEKGNEESIRLRYAARQFLFIHTVFAFEKLGYIKVLSLGNNWHWSEQVTDLRDVTKIQLLPPFFKELGVEPKRTNLYFDDDKSRLYIRGIEIKIQKNSDQYHALRVMFADQKELAQEWFFDDIAERIDRSRPHERVKRYYNAIYQVCLKLAAKGFPDFFITTKYSAKIDPKYLS
;
A
#
# COMPACT_ATOMS: atom_id res chain seq x y z
N MET A 1 43.11 36.76 8.61
CA MET A 1 41.70 36.66 9.08
C MET A 1 40.80 36.89 7.88
N GLU A 2 40.54 35.83 7.12
CA GLU A 2 39.55 35.87 6.04
C GLU A 2 38.16 35.67 6.64
N LYS A 3 37.27 36.63 6.39
CA LYS A 3 35.87 36.54 6.75
C LYS A 3 35.19 35.61 5.74
N ALA A 4 34.74 34.45 6.21
CA ALA A 4 33.86 33.57 5.47
C ALA A 4 32.59 34.33 5.08
N GLN A 5 32.37 34.49 3.77
CA GLN A 5 31.09 34.92 3.22
C GLN A 5 30.10 33.78 3.41
N THR A 6 29.21 33.93 4.38
CA THR A 6 27.99 33.13 4.48
C THR A 6 27.07 33.55 3.32
N THR A 7 27.02 32.72 2.29
CA THR A 7 26.02 32.80 1.22
C THR A 7 24.64 32.63 1.86
N THR A 8 23.89 33.72 1.93
CA THR A 8 22.49 33.73 2.34
C THR A 8 21.70 32.87 1.37
N GLN A 9 21.40 31.62 1.74
CA GLN A 9 20.44 30.78 1.02
C GLN A 9 19.16 31.60 0.86
N LYS A 10 18.76 31.87 -0.40
CA LYS A 10 17.42 32.41 -0.70
C LYS A 10 16.42 31.56 0.06
N ARG A 11 15.69 32.16 1.01
CA ARG A 11 14.62 31.46 1.75
C ARG A 11 13.65 30.90 0.71
N LYS A 12 13.68 29.57 0.54
CA LYS A 12 12.67 28.85 -0.24
C LYS A 12 11.31 29.25 0.34
N MET A 13 10.31 29.53 -0.51
CA MET A 13 8.97 29.79 0.00
C MET A 13 8.53 28.60 0.86
N PRO A 14 7.92 28.83 2.04
CA PRO A 14 7.32 27.77 2.82
C PRO A 14 6.29 27.04 1.96
N TRP A 15 6.28 25.71 2.05
CA TRP A 15 5.35 24.87 1.32
C TRP A 15 4.12 24.59 2.20
N ASP A 16 2.98 24.23 1.59
CA ASP A 16 1.68 24.30 2.30
C ASP A 16 1.56 23.35 3.49
N ASP A 17 2.15 22.17 3.38
CA ASP A 17 2.07 21.11 4.40
C ASP A 17 3.33 20.98 5.27
N ASP A 18 4.08 22.07 5.47
CA ASP A 18 5.22 22.10 6.39
C ASP A 18 4.76 22.08 7.86
N PRO A 19 5.05 21.01 8.64
CA PRO A 19 4.61 20.88 10.03
C PRO A 19 5.18 21.98 10.95
N ARG A 20 6.30 22.60 10.58
CA ARG A 20 6.98 23.65 11.36
C ARG A 20 6.19 24.97 11.39
N LEU A 21 5.29 25.18 10.43
CA LEU A 21 4.52 26.42 10.30
C LEU A 21 3.41 26.56 11.35
N GLY A 22 3.07 25.50 12.08
CA GLY A 22 2.03 25.54 13.12
C GLY A 22 0.64 25.83 12.57
N ARG A 23 0.36 25.38 11.35
CA ARG A 23 -0.95 25.39 10.70
C ARG A 23 -1.38 23.97 10.37
N TYR A 24 -2.67 23.71 10.19
CA TYR A 24 -3.13 22.41 9.71
C TYR A 24 -2.46 22.03 8.39
N ILE A 25 -1.95 20.81 8.32
CA ILE A 25 -1.43 20.19 7.10
C ILE A 25 -2.39 19.10 6.61
N ASP A 26 -2.18 18.59 5.40
CA ASP A 26 -2.95 17.48 4.85
C ASP A 26 -2.84 16.19 5.66
N ASP A 27 -3.91 15.39 5.71
CA ASP A 27 -3.84 14.01 6.21
C ASP A 27 -2.82 13.18 5.40
N ASN A 28 -2.79 13.34 4.07
CA ASN A 28 -1.87 12.62 3.19
C ASN A 28 -0.42 13.03 3.44
N ALA A 29 -0.19 14.32 3.66
CA ALA A 29 1.11 14.88 3.99
C ALA A 29 1.62 14.35 5.33
N LEU A 30 0.77 14.35 6.35
CA LEU A 30 1.10 13.82 7.67
C LEU A 30 1.42 12.32 7.60
N PHE A 31 0.67 11.54 6.83
CA PHE A 31 0.92 10.11 6.62
C PHE A 31 2.30 9.85 6.01
N VAL A 32 2.66 10.60 4.97
CA VAL A 32 3.96 10.44 4.29
C VAL A 32 5.11 10.90 5.19
N LEU A 33 4.96 12.03 5.90
CA LEU A 33 5.96 12.50 6.86
C LEU A 33 6.19 11.50 8.00
N ASP A 34 5.13 10.90 8.55
CA ASP A 34 5.24 9.87 9.60
C ASP A 34 5.88 8.59 9.06
N SER A 35 5.47 8.13 7.87
CA SER A 35 6.07 6.95 7.20
C SER A 35 7.57 7.14 7.00
N MET A 36 7.96 8.35 6.62
CA MET A 36 9.36 8.74 6.52
C MET A 36 10.04 8.76 7.91
N ALA A 37 9.48 9.43 8.91
CA ALA A 37 10.05 9.53 10.27
C ALA A 37 10.22 8.17 11.00
N ARG A 38 9.41 7.17 10.63
CA ARG A 38 9.51 5.78 11.12
C ARG A 38 10.49 4.92 10.31
N GLY A 39 11.05 5.45 9.23
CA GLY A 39 12.01 4.75 8.39
C GLY A 39 11.37 3.71 7.46
N HIS A 40 10.07 3.80 7.17
CA HIS A 40 9.42 2.87 6.24
C HIS A 40 9.95 3.04 4.81
N LEU A 41 10.49 4.21 4.47
CA LEU A 41 11.05 4.53 3.15
C LEU A 41 12.55 4.23 3.00
N VAL A 42 13.14 3.46 3.93
CA VAL A 42 14.58 3.16 3.96
C VAL A 42 14.90 1.82 3.30
N GLY A 43 15.97 1.82 2.50
CA GLY A 43 16.62 0.63 1.98
C GLY A 43 16.00 0.10 0.68
N LYS A 44 16.63 -0.95 0.13
CA LYS A 44 16.36 -1.43 -1.24
C LYS A 44 14.90 -1.72 -1.56
N ASN A 45 14.16 -2.23 -0.59
CA ASN A 45 12.74 -2.54 -0.79
C ASN A 45 11.88 -1.28 -1.01
N ALA A 46 12.34 -0.11 -0.55
CA ALA A 46 11.65 1.16 -0.78
C ALA A 46 11.80 1.67 -2.23
N SER A 47 12.82 1.22 -2.96
CA SER A 47 12.96 1.50 -4.40
C SER A 47 12.00 0.69 -5.25
N HIS A 48 11.36 -0.35 -4.71
CA HIS A 48 10.33 -1.07 -5.47
C HIS A 48 9.13 -0.15 -5.68
N PHE A 49 8.79 0.09 -6.94
CA PHE A 49 7.65 0.92 -7.32
C PHE A 49 6.38 0.56 -6.52
N PHE A 50 6.03 -0.73 -6.43
CA PHE A 50 4.86 -1.18 -5.68
C PHE A 50 4.90 -0.87 -4.18
N PHE A 51 6.09 -0.69 -3.61
CA PHE A 51 6.23 -0.26 -2.23
C PHE A 51 5.97 1.24 -2.09
N LEU A 52 6.54 2.07 -2.97
CA LEU A 52 6.24 3.50 -2.96
C LEU A 52 4.77 3.77 -3.31
N ALA A 53 4.21 2.97 -4.21
CA ALA A 53 2.80 2.98 -4.55
C ALA A 53 1.91 2.44 -3.41
N SER A 54 2.40 1.57 -2.53
CA SER A 54 1.59 1.14 -1.37
C SER A 54 1.48 2.24 -0.29
N LEU A 55 2.31 3.28 -0.37
CA LEU A 55 2.17 4.52 0.39
C LEU A 55 1.23 5.53 -0.27
N HIS A 56 0.48 5.13 -1.31
CA HIS A 56 -0.50 5.99 -1.97
C HIS A 56 -1.59 6.43 -1.01
N SER A 57 -1.54 7.72 -0.70
CA SER A 57 -2.62 8.42 -0.06
C SER A 57 -3.79 8.57 -1.04
N LEU A 58 -5.02 8.44 -0.55
CA LEU A 58 -6.24 8.38 -1.37
C LEU A 58 -6.41 9.45 -2.45
N GLU A 59 -5.89 10.67 -2.22
CA GLU A 59 -6.19 11.84 -3.06
C GLU A 59 -4.98 12.35 -3.83
N TRP A 60 -3.81 11.75 -3.64
CA TRP A 60 -2.61 12.15 -4.37
C TRP A 60 -2.33 11.13 -5.46
N ASP A 61 -2.10 11.64 -6.66
CA ASP A 61 -1.48 10.85 -7.70
C ASP A 61 0.01 10.58 -7.36
N HIS A 62 0.60 9.63 -8.08
CA HIS A 62 1.97 9.19 -7.78
C HIS A 62 2.97 10.32 -7.95
N LYS A 63 2.78 11.11 -9.01
CA LYS A 63 3.54 12.34 -9.26
C LYS A 63 3.47 13.34 -8.10
N THR A 64 2.32 13.54 -7.46
CA THR A 64 2.18 14.43 -6.29
C THR A 64 2.95 13.88 -5.10
N LEU A 65 2.87 12.58 -4.84
CA LEU A 65 3.67 11.91 -3.81
C LEU A 65 5.18 12.08 -4.05
N ILE A 66 5.65 11.83 -5.28
CA ILE A 66 7.07 12.02 -5.65
C ILE A 66 7.52 13.46 -5.42
N LYS A 67 6.75 14.45 -5.90
CA LYS A 67 7.08 15.88 -5.71
C LYS A 67 7.16 16.24 -4.24
N PHE A 68 6.26 15.72 -3.43
CA PHE A 68 6.22 15.94 -1.99
C PHE A 68 7.45 15.32 -1.31
N LEU A 69 7.81 14.08 -1.63
CA LEU A 69 9.00 13.41 -1.11
C LEU A 69 10.30 14.12 -1.49
N ILE A 70 10.42 14.56 -2.75
CA ILE A 70 11.55 15.40 -3.21
C ILE A 70 11.60 16.69 -2.38
N ARG A 71 10.46 17.31 -2.11
CA ARG A 71 10.40 18.54 -1.32
C ARG A 71 10.85 18.30 0.12
N ILE A 72 10.37 17.25 0.79
CA ILE A 72 10.82 16.91 2.14
C ILE A 72 12.32 16.68 2.13
N ALA A 73 12.81 15.89 1.16
CA ALA A 73 14.23 15.58 1.08
C ALA A 73 15.09 16.84 0.96
N GLU A 74 14.66 17.80 0.14
CA GLU A 74 15.33 19.09 0.04
C GLU A 74 15.26 19.96 1.30
N GLU A 75 14.13 19.94 2.02
CA GLU A 75 13.91 20.76 3.22
C GLU A 75 14.68 20.24 4.43
N TYR A 76 14.83 18.91 4.53
CA TYR A 76 15.52 18.23 5.61
C TYR A 76 16.97 17.86 5.25
N GLY A 77 17.41 18.10 4.02
CA GLY A 77 18.77 17.77 3.56
C GLY A 77 19.01 16.25 3.48
N ILE A 78 18.04 15.52 2.97
CA ILE A 78 18.05 14.06 2.87
C ILE A 78 18.48 13.66 1.47
N GLU A 79 19.38 12.69 1.40
CA GLU A 79 19.83 12.13 0.13
C GLU A 79 18.79 11.14 -0.41
N LEU A 80 18.51 11.26 -1.70
CA LEU A 80 17.67 10.33 -2.45
C LEU A 80 18.58 9.48 -3.35
N LYS A 81 18.38 8.15 -3.33
CA LYS A 81 19.26 7.19 -4.02
C LYS A 81 18.47 6.13 -4.77
N ASN A 82 19.18 5.32 -5.56
CA ASN A 82 18.63 4.11 -6.21
C ASN A 82 17.34 4.40 -6.99
N PHE A 83 17.39 5.46 -7.79
CA PHE A 83 16.32 5.84 -8.70
C PHE A 83 16.07 4.71 -9.70
N THR A 84 14.81 4.36 -9.87
CA THR A 84 14.36 3.36 -10.82
C THR A 84 13.03 3.77 -11.43
N THR A 85 12.72 3.24 -12.60
CA THR A 85 11.43 3.42 -13.26
C THR A 85 11.01 2.09 -13.88
N MET A 86 9.74 1.72 -13.76
CA MET A 86 9.23 0.49 -14.38
C MET A 86 8.97 0.70 -15.88
N THR A 87 10.02 0.84 -16.67
CA THR A 87 9.93 1.08 -18.13
C THR A 87 9.12 0.02 -18.86
N TYR A 88 9.25 -1.24 -18.44
CA TYR A 88 8.46 -2.34 -18.98
C TYR A 88 6.95 -2.14 -18.79
N ALA A 89 6.51 -1.70 -17.60
CA ALA A 89 5.09 -1.61 -17.26
C ALA A 89 4.34 -0.62 -18.16
N PHE A 90 4.89 0.56 -18.39
CA PHE A 90 4.26 1.49 -19.34
C PHE A 90 4.56 1.13 -20.80
N SER A 91 5.64 0.40 -21.10
CA SER A 91 5.89 -0.06 -22.48
C SER A 91 4.79 -1.00 -22.99
N GLU A 92 4.21 -1.84 -22.12
CA GLU A 92 3.10 -2.74 -22.47
C GLU A 92 1.86 -1.97 -22.97
N GLU A 93 1.61 -0.75 -22.47
CA GLU A 93 0.48 0.08 -22.91
C GLU A 93 0.66 0.56 -24.38
N TYR A 94 1.91 0.74 -24.78
CA TYR A 94 2.31 1.17 -26.13
C TYR A 94 2.62 0.01 -27.06
N GLU A 95 2.71 -1.21 -26.54
CA GLU A 95 2.88 -2.42 -27.32
C GLU A 95 1.64 -2.67 -28.18
N LYS A 96 1.89 -3.03 -29.44
CA LYS A 96 0.88 -3.33 -30.45
C LYS A 96 1.27 -4.57 -31.22
N ASP A 97 0.28 -5.20 -31.85
CA ASP A 97 0.53 -6.34 -32.72
C ASP A 97 1.51 -5.97 -33.83
N LEU A 98 2.43 -6.87 -34.14
CA LEU A 98 3.37 -6.72 -35.26
C LEU A 98 2.70 -6.87 -36.62
N PHE A 99 1.45 -7.32 -36.65
CA PHE A 99 0.69 -7.61 -37.84
C PHE A 99 -0.38 -6.54 -38.06
N ASP A 100 -0.52 -6.10 -39.31
CA ASP A 100 -1.65 -5.30 -39.71
C ASP A 100 -2.92 -6.18 -39.60
N PRO A 101 -3.90 -5.81 -38.75
CA PRO A 101 -5.10 -6.61 -38.52
C PRO A 101 -5.97 -6.76 -39.78
N LYS A 102 -5.78 -5.92 -40.81
CA LYS A 102 -6.53 -6.01 -42.07
C LYS A 102 -5.90 -6.98 -43.06
N THR A 103 -4.58 -7.03 -43.10
CA THR A 103 -3.83 -7.81 -44.11
C THR A 103 -3.20 -9.08 -43.53
N ASN A 104 -3.12 -9.19 -42.20
CA ASN A 104 -2.41 -10.22 -41.47
C ASN A 104 -0.94 -10.35 -41.91
N GLN A 105 -0.35 -9.25 -42.38
CA GLN A 105 1.06 -9.15 -42.76
C GLN A 105 1.81 -8.33 -41.70
N VAL A 106 3.10 -8.62 -41.54
CA VAL A 106 3.97 -7.84 -40.65
C VAL A 106 4.04 -6.40 -41.15
N PHE A 107 4.00 -5.43 -40.25
CA PHE A 107 4.17 -4.02 -40.63
C PHE A 107 5.50 -3.81 -41.38
N PRO A 108 5.53 -3.05 -42.49
CA PRO A 108 6.72 -2.91 -43.34
C PRO A 108 8.00 -2.51 -42.60
N ASP A 109 7.88 -1.61 -41.62
CA ASP A 109 9.01 -1.12 -40.80
C ASP A 109 9.69 -2.23 -39.97
N TYR A 110 9.04 -3.40 -39.82
CA TYR A 110 9.48 -4.51 -38.97
C TYR A 110 9.78 -5.80 -39.77
N GLU A 111 9.60 -5.81 -41.10
CA GLU A 111 9.77 -7.01 -41.91
C GLU A 111 11.17 -7.63 -41.80
N GLU A 112 12.23 -6.82 -41.87
CA GLU A 112 13.61 -7.31 -41.79
C GLU A 112 13.94 -7.88 -40.41
N GLU A 113 13.54 -7.18 -39.35
CA GLU A 113 13.75 -7.62 -37.98
C GLU A 113 12.95 -8.88 -37.71
N PHE A 114 11.69 -8.95 -38.16
CA PHE A 114 10.82 -10.12 -38.00
C PHE A 114 11.34 -11.34 -38.74
N LYS A 115 11.90 -11.15 -39.93
CA LYS A 115 12.58 -12.21 -40.65
C LYS A 115 13.77 -12.74 -39.87
N LYS A 116 14.60 -11.86 -39.32
CA LYS A 116 15.74 -12.24 -38.47
C LYS A 116 15.28 -13.01 -37.22
N TYR A 117 14.26 -12.51 -36.50
CA TYR A 117 13.67 -13.20 -35.36
C TYR A 117 13.13 -14.58 -35.75
N SER A 118 12.41 -14.68 -36.87
CA SER A 118 11.87 -15.93 -37.38
C SER A 118 12.97 -16.94 -37.71
N ASP A 119 14.07 -16.48 -38.31
CA ASP A 119 15.23 -17.32 -38.60
C ASP A 119 15.92 -17.81 -37.31
N GLU A 120 16.09 -16.93 -36.32
CA GLU A 120 16.64 -17.29 -35.00
C GLU A 120 15.73 -18.27 -34.26
N LEU A 121 14.41 -18.07 -34.32
CA LEU A 121 13.42 -18.95 -33.68
C LEU A 121 13.42 -20.33 -34.35
N ASN A 122 13.51 -20.39 -35.67
CA ASN A 122 13.63 -21.64 -36.41
C ASN A 122 14.91 -22.41 -36.04
N GLN A 123 16.03 -21.70 -35.89
CA GLN A 123 17.29 -22.30 -35.42
C GLN A 123 17.17 -22.81 -33.98
N PHE A 124 16.52 -22.05 -33.12
CA PHE A 124 16.25 -22.42 -31.73
C PHE A 124 15.38 -23.68 -31.63
N GLU A 125 14.25 -23.72 -32.34
CA GLU A 125 13.35 -24.89 -32.36
C GLU A 125 14.03 -26.13 -32.95
N LYS A 126 14.87 -25.94 -33.97
CA LYS A 126 15.70 -27.03 -34.52
C LYS A 126 16.66 -27.57 -33.46
N TYR A 127 17.37 -26.68 -32.77
CA TYR A 127 18.31 -27.06 -31.70
C TYR A 127 17.59 -27.78 -30.55
N LYS A 128 16.45 -27.25 -30.11
CA LYS A 128 15.58 -27.83 -29.08
C LYS A 128 15.18 -29.26 -29.44
N LYS A 129 14.74 -29.47 -30.68
CA LYS A 129 14.38 -30.79 -31.20
C LYS A 129 15.56 -31.75 -31.31
N GLU A 130 16.72 -31.28 -31.81
CA GLU A 130 17.92 -32.11 -31.97
C GLU A 130 18.47 -32.63 -30.64
N HIS A 131 18.28 -31.86 -29.56
CA HIS A 131 18.80 -32.20 -28.23
C HIS A 131 17.72 -32.77 -27.28
N GLY A 132 16.49 -32.97 -27.77
CA GLY A 132 15.40 -33.57 -27.00
C GLY A 132 14.86 -32.70 -25.86
N PHE A 133 15.04 -31.37 -25.95
CA PHE A 133 14.51 -30.43 -24.96
C PHE A 133 13.00 -30.25 -25.13
N THR A 134 12.30 -30.13 -24.01
CA THR A 134 10.87 -29.85 -23.89
C THR A 134 10.65 -28.39 -23.49
N ASP A 135 9.39 -27.92 -23.56
CA ASP A 135 9.05 -26.58 -23.05
C ASP A 135 9.32 -26.43 -21.55
N ASP A 136 9.20 -27.53 -20.79
CA ASP A 136 9.50 -27.54 -19.36
C ASP A 136 10.99 -27.29 -19.07
N ASP A 137 11.88 -27.62 -20.02
CA ASP A 137 13.33 -27.38 -19.92
C ASP A 137 13.71 -25.91 -20.16
N LEU A 138 12.77 -25.07 -20.62
CA LEU A 138 12.97 -23.63 -20.83
C LEU A 138 12.80 -22.83 -19.54
N PHE A 139 12.15 -23.40 -18.53
CA PHE A 139 11.88 -22.71 -17.27
C PHE A 139 13.05 -22.87 -16.29
N PRO A 140 13.64 -21.77 -15.79
CA PRO A 140 14.80 -21.84 -14.91
C PRO A 140 14.42 -22.38 -13.53
N VAL A 141 14.54 -23.69 -13.30
CA VAL A 141 14.62 -24.25 -11.94
C VAL A 141 16.02 -23.91 -11.40
N ARG A 142 16.15 -22.78 -10.69
CA ARG A 142 17.40 -22.29 -10.03
C ARG A 142 18.37 -21.48 -10.90
N GLY A 143 17.86 -20.56 -11.72
CA GLY A 143 18.61 -19.35 -12.09
C GLY A 143 19.67 -19.46 -13.19
N LYS A 144 19.74 -20.57 -13.93
CA LYS A 144 20.41 -20.63 -15.24
C LYS A 144 19.62 -21.57 -16.15
N SER A 145 18.71 -21.02 -16.95
CA SER A 145 18.30 -21.75 -18.16
C SER A 145 19.51 -21.80 -19.10
N ILE A 146 19.83 -22.98 -19.61
CA ILE A 146 20.90 -23.19 -20.59
C ILE A 146 20.41 -22.80 -21.99
N LEU A 147 19.09 -22.67 -22.17
CA LEU A 147 18.42 -22.47 -23.45
C LEU A 147 17.41 -21.32 -23.34
N VAL A 148 17.75 -20.17 -23.94
CA VAL A 148 16.91 -18.96 -23.93
C VAL A 148 16.33 -18.78 -25.33
N PRO A 149 14.99 -18.75 -25.50
CA PRO A 149 14.39 -18.47 -26.80
C PRO A 149 14.77 -17.07 -27.29
N PRO A 150 14.88 -16.85 -28.60
CA PRO A 150 15.03 -15.49 -29.12
C PRO A 150 13.84 -14.65 -28.66
N ARG A 151 14.10 -13.38 -28.32
CA ARG A 151 13.04 -12.49 -27.86
C ARG A 151 12.14 -12.13 -29.02
N GLN A 152 10.83 -12.32 -28.84
CA GLN A 152 9.84 -11.82 -29.78
C GLN A 152 10.02 -10.33 -29.97
N LEU A 153 9.89 -9.88 -31.22
CA LEU A 153 9.90 -8.46 -31.52
C LEU A 153 8.71 -7.78 -30.87
N VAL A 154 8.91 -6.52 -30.50
CA VAL A 154 7.87 -5.71 -29.90
C VAL A 154 7.68 -4.49 -30.78
N HIS A 155 6.46 -4.30 -31.27
CA HIS A 155 6.06 -3.09 -31.99
C HIS A 155 5.51 -2.11 -30.97
N TYR A 156 6.10 -0.91 -30.95
CA TYR A 156 5.63 0.17 -30.09
C TYR A 156 5.06 1.29 -30.95
N GLU A 157 4.03 1.94 -30.45
CA GLU A 157 3.46 3.15 -31.05
C GLU A 157 3.47 4.34 -30.07
N GLY A 158 2.99 5.49 -30.54
CA GLY A 158 2.80 6.66 -29.70
C GLY A 158 4.08 7.20 -29.05
N ALA A 159 3.96 7.61 -27.79
CA ALA A 159 5.01 8.32 -27.06
C ALA A 159 6.24 7.45 -26.79
N TYR A 160 6.06 6.14 -26.62
CA TYR A 160 7.17 5.21 -26.41
C TYR A 160 8.00 5.05 -27.69
N LYS A 161 7.34 4.82 -28.85
CA LYS A 161 8.03 4.78 -30.15
C LYS A 161 8.78 6.08 -30.41
N TRP A 162 8.10 7.21 -30.19
CA TRP A 162 8.71 8.52 -30.32
C TRP A 162 9.97 8.67 -29.46
N ALA A 163 9.93 8.22 -28.19
CA ALA A 163 11.08 8.30 -27.30
C ALA A 163 12.28 7.46 -27.79
N LEU A 164 12.03 6.24 -28.27
CA LEU A 164 13.08 5.39 -28.86
C LEU A 164 13.68 6.02 -30.12
N ASP A 165 12.83 6.61 -30.97
CA ASP A 165 13.24 7.32 -32.17
C ASP A 165 14.05 8.58 -31.84
N GLU A 166 13.66 9.35 -30.82
CA GLU A 166 14.35 10.58 -30.43
C GLU A 166 15.75 10.27 -29.88
N ILE A 167 15.90 9.18 -29.13
CA ILE A 167 17.20 8.65 -28.68
C ILE A 167 18.09 8.32 -29.89
N LYS A 168 17.55 7.68 -30.92
CA LYS A 168 18.31 7.29 -32.13
C LYS A 168 18.65 8.49 -33.02
N LYS A 169 17.67 9.36 -33.27
CA LYS A 169 17.76 10.48 -34.22
C LYS A 169 18.52 11.67 -33.64
N LYS A 170 18.31 11.98 -32.36
CA LYS A 170 18.87 13.18 -31.69
C LYS A 170 19.46 12.85 -30.31
N PRO A 171 20.44 11.93 -30.21
CA PRO A 171 21.00 11.48 -28.92
C PRO A 171 21.68 12.59 -28.11
N GLN A 172 22.08 13.69 -28.75
CA GLN A 172 22.74 14.81 -28.09
C GLN A 172 21.79 15.93 -27.62
N SER A 173 20.51 15.85 -27.99
CA SER A 173 19.47 16.78 -27.52
C SER A 173 19.25 16.63 -26.01
N SER A 174 18.60 17.62 -25.38
CA SER A 174 18.22 17.52 -23.95
C SER A 174 17.39 16.28 -23.69
N ASP A 175 16.38 16.05 -24.54
CA ASP A 175 15.37 15.02 -24.37
C ASP A 175 15.97 13.65 -24.70
N GLY A 176 16.75 13.55 -25.78
CA GLY A 176 17.49 12.33 -26.13
C GLY A 176 18.46 11.89 -25.01
N LYS A 177 19.17 12.82 -24.36
CA LYS A 177 20.04 12.50 -23.22
C LYS A 177 19.26 12.04 -22.00
N LEU A 178 18.19 12.75 -21.66
CA LEU A 178 17.32 12.44 -20.53
C LEU A 178 16.72 11.04 -20.69
N LEU A 179 16.05 10.79 -21.82
CA LEU A 179 15.41 9.51 -22.14
C LEU A 179 16.45 8.38 -22.17
N SER A 180 17.62 8.59 -22.79
CA SER A 180 18.69 7.57 -22.82
C SER A 180 19.11 7.11 -21.42
N LYS A 181 19.21 8.02 -20.45
CA LYS A 181 19.55 7.66 -19.07
C LYS A 181 18.42 6.90 -18.37
N ILE A 182 17.19 7.35 -18.55
CA ILE A 182 16.01 6.77 -17.91
C ILE A 182 15.78 5.35 -18.41
N PHE A 183 15.78 5.13 -19.73
CA PHE A 183 15.63 3.79 -20.33
C PHE A 183 16.81 2.84 -20.07
N ALA A 184 17.93 3.37 -19.54
CA ALA A 184 19.07 2.57 -19.13
C ALA A 184 19.12 2.35 -17.60
N ASP A 185 18.08 2.74 -16.85
CA ASP A 185 18.01 2.72 -15.38
C ASP A 185 19.23 3.40 -14.71
N LYS A 186 19.67 4.52 -15.29
CA LYS A 186 20.87 5.27 -14.88
C LYS A 186 20.59 6.76 -14.69
N PHE A 187 19.38 7.10 -14.28
CA PHE A 187 18.96 8.47 -14.04
C PHE A 187 19.12 8.85 -12.55
N ASP A 188 19.19 10.15 -12.29
CA ASP A 188 19.31 10.71 -10.94
C ASP A 188 18.19 11.71 -10.61
N LEU A 189 18.31 12.39 -9.46
CA LEU A 189 17.34 13.41 -9.03
C LEU A 189 17.20 14.57 -10.03
N ALA A 190 18.29 14.97 -10.70
CA ALA A 190 18.24 16.07 -11.66
C ALA A 190 17.48 15.66 -12.92
N ASP A 191 17.72 14.43 -13.39
CA ASP A 191 16.99 13.84 -14.50
C ASP A 191 15.49 13.68 -14.16
N LEU A 192 15.15 13.15 -12.98
CA LEU A 192 13.76 13.03 -12.53
C LEU A 192 13.04 14.39 -12.43
N LYS A 193 13.73 15.43 -11.94
CA LYS A 193 13.19 16.79 -11.89
C LYS A 193 12.94 17.38 -13.27
N GLU A 194 13.80 17.10 -14.25
CA GLU A 194 13.57 17.52 -15.63
C GLU A 194 12.37 16.77 -16.24
N ALA A 195 12.23 15.47 -15.99
CA ALA A 195 11.05 14.69 -16.40
C ALA A 195 9.75 15.26 -15.80
N ILE A 196 9.75 15.59 -14.50
CA ILE A 196 8.63 16.26 -13.83
C ILE A 196 8.30 17.60 -14.49
N LYS A 197 9.31 18.40 -14.80
CA LYS A 197 9.13 19.71 -15.45
C LYS A 197 8.53 19.56 -16.85
N ILE A 198 8.92 18.54 -17.61
CA ILE A 198 8.36 18.23 -18.92
C ILE A 198 6.90 17.76 -18.78
N SER A 199 6.62 16.85 -17.85
CA SER A 199 5.27 16.30 -17.64
C SER A 199 4.27 17.36 -17.14
N ASP A 200 4.74 18.39 -16.43
CA ASP A 200 3.92 19.52 -15.96
C ASP A 200 3.66 20.60 -17.02
N ARG A 201 4.31 20.57 -18.20
CA ARG A 201 4.13 21.61 -19.24
C ARG A 201 2.67 21.77 -19.63
N MET A 202 2.15 22.99 -19.63
CA MET A 202 0.85 23.29 -20.24
C MET A 202 1.03 23.38 -21.75
N LEU A 203 0.30 22.54 -22.49
CA LEU A 203 0.30 22.55 -23.94
C LEU A 203 -0.81 23.47 -24.47
N PRO A 204 -0.66 24.07 -25.66
CA PRO A 204 -1.75 24.74 -26.36
C PRO A 204 -2.98 23.84 -26.51
N ILE A 205 -4.18 24.44 -26.50
CA ILE A 205 -5.46 23.70 -26.61
C ILE A 205 -5.54 22.83 -27.89
N ASN A 206 -4.87 23.27 -28.95
CA ASN A 206 -4.85 22.60 -30.25
C ASN A 206 -3.49 21.94 -30.55
N GLU A 207 -2.70 21.61 -29.52
CA GLU A 207 -1.44 20.88 -29.73
C GLU A 207 -1.73 19.50 -30.35
N PRO A 208 -1.15 19.17 -31.51
CA PRO A 208 -1.36 17.86 -32.12
C PRO A 208 -0.86 16.72 -31.23
N GLU A 209 -1.61 15.62 -31.16
CA GLU A 209 -1.23 14.46 -30.33
C GLU A 209 0.05 13.76 -30.81
N ASP A 210 0.47 13.99 -32.06
CA ASP A 210 1.70 13.49 -32.67
C ASP A 210 2.88 14.47 -32.63
N SER A 211 2.68 15.66 -32.04
CA SER A 211 3.75 16.64 -31.87
C SER A 211 4.83 16.15 -30.90
N GLU A 212 6.07 16.62 -31.10
CA GLU A 212 7.19 16.32 -30.18
C GLU A 212 6.88 16.77 -28.75
N GLN A 213 6.18 17.90 -28.57
CA GLN A 213 5.85 18.42 -27.24
C GLN A 213 4.80 17.56 -26.52
N PHE A 214 3.78 17.11 -27.24
CA PHE A 214 2.77 16.20 -26.70
C PHE A 214 3.37 14.86 -26.33
N MET A 215 4.17 14.27 -27.22
CA MET A 215 4.83 12.98 -26.98
C MET A 215 5.82 13.05 -25.81
N ALA A 216 6.64 14.11 -25.74
CA ALA A 216 7.55 14.34 -24.62
C ALA A 216 6.82 14.46 -23.28
N LYS A 217 5.74 15.26 -23.24
CA LYS A 217 4.90 15.40 -22.03
C LYS A 217 4.30 14.05 -21.62
N ARG A 218 3.77 13.29 -22.57
CA ARG A 218 3.11 12.00 -22.34
C ARG A 218 4.10 10.98 -21.78
N ILE A 219 5.23 10.74 -22.46
CA ILE A 219 6.22 9.77 -21.97
C ILE A 219 6.84 10.17 -20.63
N CYS A 220 7.09 11.47 -20.40
CA CYS A 220 7.60 11.94 -19.11
C CYS A 220 6.55 11.85 -18.01
N ASN A 221 5.25 11.89 -18.32
CA ASN A 221 4.22 11.60 -17.34
C ASN A 221 4.28 10.14 -16.92
N ASP A 222 4.35 9.21 -17.87
CA ASP A 222 4.43 7.77 -17.59
C ASP A 222 5.71 7.43 -16.81
N ILE A 223 6.85 7.98 -17.20
CA ILE A 223 8.11 7.82 -16.46
C ILE A 223 7.95 8.25 -15.00
N VAL A 224 7.32 9.41 -14.75
CA VAL A 224 7.15 9.92 -13.39
C VAL A 224 6.13 9.08 -12.62
N ASP A 225 5.05 8.65 -13.26
CA ASP A 225 4.02 7.82 -12.63
C ASP A 225 4.52 6.41 -12.27
N TRP A 226 5.63 5.97 -12.88
CA TRP A 226 6.29 4.69 -12.63
C TRP A 226 7.67 4.81 -11.94
N ALA A 227 8.07 6.01 -11.51
CA ALA A 227 9.36 6.25 -10.88
C ALA A 227 9.36 5.93 -9.38
N SER A 228 10.49 5.47 -8.86
CA SER A 228 10.69 5.25 -7.42
C SER A 228 12.16 5.48 -7.04
N PHE A 229 12.40 5.68 -5.75
CA PHE A 229 13.72 5.93 -5.19
C PHE A 229 13.73 5.59 -3.70
N GLU A 230 14.93 5.43 -3.15
CA GLU A 230 15.16 5.22 -1.73
C GLU A 230 15.38 6.54 -1.03
N VAL A 231 14.83 6.64 0.18
CA VAL A 231 15.06 7.76 1.08
C VAL A 231 16.01 7.27 2.17
N GLU A 232 17.27 7.71 2.12
CA GLU A 232 18.30 7.30 3.10
C GLU A 232 18.80 8.52 3.87
N PRO A 233 18.08 8.95 4.92
CA PRO A 233 18.51 10.09 5.72
C PRO A 233 19.51 9.67 6.78
N GLU A 234 20.38 10.60 7.15
CA GLU A 234 21.25 10.44 8.31
C GLU A 234 20.41 10.34 9.60
N LYS A 235 20.92 9.62 10.61
CA LYS A 235 20.23 9.40 11.88
C LYS A 235 19.78 10.72 12.53
N GLN A 236 20.62 11.75 12.49
CA GLN A 236 20.31 13.06 13.05
C GLN A 236 19.13 13.72 12.32
N THR A 237 19.03 13.54 11.01
CA THR A 237 17.92 14.08 10.21
C THR A 237 16.59 13.39 10.53
N PHE A 238 16.61 12.08 10.78
CA PHE A 238 15.43 11.37 11.28
C PHE A 238 14.95 11.91 12.63
N GLU A 239 15.87 12.22 13.54
CA GLU A 239 15.53 12.76 14.86
C GLU A 239 14.91 14.16 14.74
N VAL A 240 15.40 15.00 13.82
CA VAL A 240 14.82 16.32 13.54
C VAL A 240 13.41 16.20 12.96
N LEU A 241 13.22 15.36 11.93
CA LEU A 241 11.90 15.15 11.33
C LEU A 241 10.89 14.59 12.35
N ARG A 242 11.30 13.62 13.16
CA ARG A 242 10.45 13.06 14.22
C ARG A 242 10.08 14.12 15.25
N LYS A 243 11.04 14.96 15.66
CA LYS A 243 10.78 16.06 16.58
C LYS A 243 9.78 17.07 16.00
N ASP A 244 9.94 17.47 14.74
CA ASP A 244 9.00 18.41 14.10
C ASP A 244 7.58 17.83 14.02
N MET A 245 7.47 16.52 13.76
CA MET A 245 6.19 15.80 13.77
C MET A 245 5.58 15.70 15.17
N ASP A 246 6.40 15.43 16.19
CA ASP A 246 5.99 15.43 17.59
C ASP A 246 5.48 16.81 18.03
N ASP A 247 6.24 17.87 17.74
CA ASP A 247 5.88 19.26 18.04
C ASP A 247 4.59 19.67 17.30
N TYR A 248 4.40 19.19 16.07
CA TYR A 248 3.17 19.40 15.30
C TYR A 248 1.96 18.72 15.95
N LEU A 249 2.07 17.44 16.31
CA LEU A 249 0.99 16.70 16.96
C LEU A 249 0.65 17.28 18.34
N GLU A 250 1.63 17.79 19.09
CA GLU A 250 1.36 18.50 20.35
C GLU A 250 0.52 19.75 20.12
N LYS A 251 0.82 20.54 19.09
CA LYS A 251 0.00 21.70 18.73
C LYS A 251 -1.40 21.27 18.29
N PHE A 252 -1.55 20.18 17.54
CA PHE A 252 -2.86 19.65 17.16
C PHE A 252 -3.68 19.25 18.40
N ILE A 253 -3.09 18.44 19.29
CA ILE A 253 -3.72 17.98 20.54
C ILE A 253 -4.15 19.17 21.41
N ASN A 254 -3.32 20.22 21.49
CA ASN A 254 -3.58 21.41 22.28
C ASN A 254 -4.49 22.44 21.59
N ASN A 255 -5.05 22.14 20.41
CA ASN A 255 -5.84 23.08 19.61
C ASN A 255 -5.11 24.40 19.28
N ALA A 256 -3.79 24.32 19.11
CA ALA A 256 -2.91 25.47 18.88
C ALA A 256 -2.51 25.65 17.40
N LEU A 257 -3.00 24.80 16.50
CA LEU A 257 -2.77 24.95 15.06
C LEU A 257 -3.64 26.07 14.48
N LYS A 258 -3.04 26.85 13.58
CA LYS A 258 -3.75 27.87 12.80
C LYS A 258 -4.41 27.24 11.57
N ILE A 259 -5.47 27.87 11.08
CA ILE A 259 -6.02 27.53 9.76
C ILE A 259 -4.98 27.90 8.70
N GLY A 260 -4.75 26.98 7.77
CA GLY A 260 -3.86 27.17 6.63
C GLY A 260 -4.44 28.09 5.56
N PRO A 261 -3.81 28.14 4.37
CA PRO A 261 -4.39 28.86 3.24
C PRO A 261 -5.68 28.17 2.80
N THR A 262 -6.72 28.97 2.53
CA THR A 262 -8.03 28.45 2.09
C THR A 262 -7.94 27.79 0.73
N GLU A 263 -7.02 28.22 -0.12
CA GLU A 263 -6.72 27.61 -1.41
C GLU A 263 -5.44 26.78 -1.30
N LYS A 264 -5.51 25.53 -1.77
CA LYS A 264 -4.37 24.62 -1.79
C LYS A 264 -4.29 23.92 -3.15
N ARG A 265 -3.09 23.59 -3.59
CA ARG A 265 -2.88 22.79 -4.81
C ARG A 265 -2.62 21.32 -4.46
N VAL A 266 -3.38 20.42 -5.07
CA VAL A 266 -3.22 18.96 -4.98
C VAL A 266 -3.02 18.44 -6.40
N GLY A 267 -1.79 18.07 -6.75
CA GLY A 267 -1.41 17.79 -8.13
C GLY A 267 -1.71 18.97 -9.07
N LYS A 268 -2.55 18.72 -10.09
CA LYS A 268 -3.04 19.76 -11.03
C LYS A 268 -4.30 20.50 -10.53
N ILE A 269 -4.90 20.07 -9.42
CA ILE A 269 -6.19 20.55 -8.94
C ILE A 269 -5.99 21.65 -7.91
N LEU A 270 -6.67 22.78 -8.09
CA LEU A 270 -6.84 23.77 -7.02
C LEU A 270 -8.07 23.37 -6.19
N VAL A 271 -7.88 23.23 -4.89
CA VAL A 271 -8.91 22.83 -3.92
C VAL A 271 -9.12 23.92 -2.88
N LEU A 272 -10.34 23.97 -2.33
CA LEU A 272 -10.69 24.86 -1.22
C LEU A 272 -10.71 24.05 0.08
N GLN A 273 -9.82 24.37 1.00
CA GLN A 273 -9.82 23.77 2.33
C GLN A 273 -11.00 24.29 3.15
N ASN A 274 -11.71 23.38 3.81
CA ASN A 274 -12.76 23.75 4.74
C ASN A 274 -12.18 24.61 5.88
N PRO A 275 -12.68 25.85 6.11
CA PRO A 275 -12.18 26.69 7.19
C PRO A 275 -12.64 26.22 8.59
N ASN A 276 -13.64 25.34 8.66
CA ASN A 276 -14.26 24.85 9.88
C ASN A 276 -13.79 23.42 10.23
N ILE A 277 -12.47 23.20 10.19
CA ILE A 277 -11.84 21.97 10.69
C ILE A 277 -12.17 21.85 12.19
N TYR A 278 -12.52 20.64 12.62
CA TYR A 278 -12.82 20.36 14.02
C TYR A 278 -11.61 20.60 14.92
N THR A 279 -11.87 21.02 16.16
CA THR A 279 -10.85 21.01 17.21
C THR A 279 -10.49 19.56 17.54
N PHE A 280 -9.29 19.31 18.09
CA PHE A 280 -8.91 18.00 18.58
C PHE A 280 -9.92 17.46 19.61
N ASN A 281 -10.51 18.31 20.45
CA ASN A 281 -11.55 17.89 21.39
C ASN A 281 -12.74 17.24 20.68
N LYS A 282 -13.18 17.82 19.55
CA LYS A 282 -14.27 17.25 18.77
C LYS A 282 -13.86 15.98 18.04
N HIS A 283 -12.64 15.94 17.48
CA HIS A 283 -12.09 14.72 16.89
C HIS A 283 -12.05 13.57 17.90
N ARG A 284 -11.54 13.88 19.10
CA ARG A 284 -11.40 12.95 20.22
C ARG A 284 -12.75 12.41 20.67
N GLU A 285 -13.76 13.25 20.87
CA GLU A 285 -15.13 12.82 21.21
C GLU A 285 -15.66 11.78 20.21
N LEU A 286 -15.53 12.07 18.91
CA LEU A 286 -16.02 11.21 17.84
C LEU A 286 -15.26 9.86 17.79
N PHE A 287 -13.93 9.89 17.94
CA PHE A 287 -13.11 8.67 17.97
C PHE A 287 -13.37 7.81 19.21
N PHE A 288 -13.50 8.43 20.40
CA PHE A 288 -13.81 7.70 21.63
C PHE A 288 -15.14 6.94 21.49
N LYS A 289 -16.19 7.62 21.00
CA LYS A 289 -17.49 6.98 20.73
C LYS A 289 -17.35 5.82 19.75
N ARG A 290 -16.60 6.00 18.65
CA ARG A 290 -16.37 4.94 17.67
C ARG A 290 -15.62 3.76 18.28
N PHE A 291 -14.53 4.00 19.00
CA PHE A 291 -13.71 2.95 19.61
C PHE A 291 -14.47 2.18 20.68
N GLN A 292 -15.31 2.85 21.46
CA GLN A 292 -16.20 2.15 22.39
C GLN A 292 -17.12 1.16 21.64
N THR A 293 -17.81 1.62 20.59
CA THR A 293 -18.67 0.74 19.79
C THR A 293 -17.88 -0.39 19.13
N MET A 294 -16.67 -0.12 18.60
CA MET A 294 -15.84 -1.15 18.00
C MET A 294 -15.34 -2.16 19.04
N GLN A 295 -14.99 -1.69 20.23
CA GLN A 295 -14.54 -2.52 21.33
C GLN A 295 -15.63 -3.48 21.82
N GLU A 296 -16.87 -2.99 21.94
CA GLU A 296 -18.02 -3.80 22.32
C GLU A 296 -18.32 -4.92 21.31
N ASN A 297 -18.02 -4.71 20.03
CA ASN A 297 -18.31 -5.66 18.96
C ASN A 297 -17.16 -6.58 18.58
N TYR A 298 -15.91 -6.11 18.69
CA TYR A 298 -14.73 -6.76 18.12
C TYR A 298 -13.57 -6.92 19.11
N GLY A 299 -13.71 -6.39 20.33
CA GLY A 299 -12.67 -6.44 21.35
C GLY A 299 -11.60 -5.36 21.20
N ASP A 300 -10.44 -5.56 21.82
CA ASP A 300 -9.43 -4.49 21.96
C ASP A 300 -8.55 -4.33 20.71
N THR A 301 -8.70 -5.17 19.69
CA THR A 301 -7.94 -5.11 18.44
C THR A 301 -8.90 -5.28 17.28
N PHE A 302 -8.97 -4.27 16.41
CA PHE A 302 -9.89 -4.28 15.28
C PHE A 302 -9.34 -3.44 14.12
N SER A 303 -9.85 -3.74 12.93
CA SER A 303 -9.69 -2.90 11.74
C SER A 303 -10.95 -2.09 11.52
N PHE A 304 -10.80 -0.85 11.04
CA PHE A 304 -11.93 -0.03 10.62
C PHE A 304 -11.53 0.95 9.52
N GLU A 305 -12.49 1.24 8.66
CA GLU A 305 -12.39 2.29 7.65
C GLU A 305 -12.70 3.65 8.27
N ASN A 306 -12.16 4.74 7.70
CA ASN A 306 -12.48 6.11 8.10
C ASN A 306 -14.00 6.33 8.03
N PRO A 307 -14.69 6.42 9.19
CA PRO A 307 -16.15 6.46 9.21
C PRO A 307 -16.68 7.89 9.02
N PHE A 308 -15.78 8.88 8.91
CA PHE A 308 -16.11 10.29 8.79
C PHE A 308 -15.93 10.83 7.37
N ASP A 309 -15.59 9.95 6.42
CA ASP A 309 -15.59 10.29 5.00
C ASP A 309 -17.02 10.48 4.50
N GLN A 310 -17.37 11.74 4.24
CA GLN A 310 -18.70 12.14 3.78
C GLN A 310 -18.90 11.91 2.29
N ILE A 311 -17.80 11.85 1.51
CA ILE A 311 -17.83 11.77 0.04
C ILE A 311 -16.86 10.65 -0.37
N PRO A 312 -17.36 9.57 -1.01
CA PRO A 312 -16.52 8.47 -1.46
C PRO A 312 -15.63 8.88 -2.66
N ILE A 313 -14.49 8.20 -2.81
CA ILE A 313 -13.67 8.27 -4.02
C ILE A 313 -14.03 7.07 -4.90
N PRO A 314 -14.65 7.27 -6.07
CA PRO A 314 -14.87 6.18 -7.02
C PRO A 314 -13.52 5.58 -7.42
N PHE A 315 -13.41 4.26 -7.38
CA PHE A 315 -12.17 3.56 -7.76
C PHE A 315 -11.80 3.73 -9.24
N GLU A 316 -12.75 4.07 -10.13
CA GLU A 316 -12.48 4.23 -11.56
C GLU A 316 -11.57 5.44 -11.85
N PHE A 317 -10.30 5.14 -12.13
CA PHE A 317 -9.16 6.06 -12.22
C PHE A 317 -9.23 7.11 -13.35
N GLU A 318 -10.17 7.05 -14.29
CA GLU A 318 -9.90 7.67 -15.60
C GLU A 318 -10.56 9.01 -15.90
N LYS A 319 -11.66 9.42 -15.26
CA LYS A 319 -12.25 10.78 -15.44
C LYS A 319 -13.45 10.93 -14.50
N GLY A 320 -13.26 11.67 -13.41
CA GLY A 320 -14.29 11.86 -12.38
C GLY A 320 -13.72 12.23 -11.00
N ASN A 321 -12.41 12.06 -10.80
CA ASN A 321 -11.75 12.26 -9.51
C ASN A 321 -11.57 13.74 -9.13
N GLU A 322 -11.40 14.67 -10.08
CA GLU A 322 -11.07 16.06 -9.71
C GLU A 322 -12.16 16.77 -8.91
N GLU A 323 -13.42 16.61 -9.30
CA GLU A 323 -14.54 17.24 -8.60
C GLU A 323 -14.79 16.58 -7.25
N SER A 324 -14.68 15.24 -7.18
CA SER A 324 -14.73 14.51 -5.92
C SER A 324 -13.64 14.97 -4.95
N ILE A 325 -12.41 15.20 -5.43
CA ILE A 325 -11.32 15.77 -4.63
C ILE A 325 -11.68 17.18 -4.15
N ARG A 326 -12.16 18.08 -5.03
CA ARG A 326 -12.59 19.44 -4.63
C ARG A 326 -13.66 19.39 -3.55
N LEU A 327 -14.68 18.56 -3.73
CA LEU A 327 -15.78 18.41 -2.78
C LEU A 327 -15.31 17.84 -1.44
N ARG A 328 -14.40 16.84 -1.45
CA ARG A 328 -13.81 16.29 -0.21
C ARG A 328 -13.06 17.34 0.57
N TYR A 329 -12.17 18.12 -0.05
CA TYR A 329 -11.44 19.19 0.65
C TYR A 329 -12.37 20.27 1.20
N ALA A 330 -13.42 20.62 0.44
CA ALA A 330 -14.41 21.59 0.87
C ALA A 330 -15.28 21.07 2.03
N ALA A 331 -15.55 19.76 2.09
CA ALA A 331 -16.36 19.13 3.14
C ALA A 331 -15.54 18.61 4.34
N ARG A 332 -14.21 18.52 4.23
CA ARG A 332 -13.34 17.89 5.25
C ARG A 332 -13.27 18.73 6.52
N GLN A 333 -14.07 18.34 7.52
CA GLN A 333 -13.97 18.86 8.87
C GLN A 333 -13.18 17.93 9.81
N PHE A 334 -13.20 16.63 9.52
CA PHE A 334 -12.52 15.61 10.31
C PHE A 334 -11.20 15.20 9.65
N LEU A 335 -10.11 15.21 10.42
CA LEU A 335 -8.76 14.83 10.03
C LEU A 335 -8.44 13.45 10.61
N PHE A 336 -8.55 12.42 9.78
CA PHE A 336 -8.49 11.03 10.21
C PHE A 336 -7.09 10.62 10.65
N ILE A 337 -6.09 10.84 9.79
CA ILE A 337 -4.70 10.48 10.04
C ILE A 337 -4.16 11.28 11.23
N HIS A 338 -4.48 12.58 11.31
CA HIS A 338 -4.14 13.41 12.47
C HIS A 338 -4.68 12.82 13.77
N THR A 339 -5.94 12.39 13.77
CA THR A 339 -6.58 11.85 14.98
C THR A 339 -5.99 10.50 15.37
N VAL A 340 -5.70 9.61 14.40
CA VAL A 340 -5.02 8.33 14.66
C VAL A 340 -3.66 8.56 15.32
N PHE A 341 -2.82 9.41 14.74
CA PHE A 341 -1.48 9.68 15.30
C PHE A 341 -1.53 10.44 16.63
N ALA A 342 -2.51 11.33 16.84
CA ALA A 342 -2.72 11.97 18.12
C ALA A 342 -3.08 10.96 19.22
N PHE A 343 -3.95 9.99 18.92
CA PHE A 343 -4.31 8.92 19.88
C PHE A 343 -3.14 7.99 20.17
N GLU A 344 -2.31 7.70 19.17
CA GLU A 344 -1.08 6.93 19.36
C GLU A 344 -0.10 7.68 20.28
N LYS A 345 0.12 8.99 20.03
CA LYS A 345 0.98 9.84 20.86
C LYS A 345 0.49 9.97 22.30
N LEU A 346 -0.82 10.03 22.52
CA LEU A 346 -1.43 10.04 23.86
C LEU A 346 -1.38 8.66 24.55
N GLY A 347 -0.91 7.61 23.86
CA GLY A 347 -0.84 6.26 24.40
C GLY A 347 -2.19 5.57 24.54
N TYR A 348 -3.22 6.04 23.84
CA TYR A 348 -4.55 5.40 23.83
C TYR A 348 -4.60 4.19 22.91
N ILE A 349 -3.82 4.21 21.83
CA ILE A 349 -3.79 3.14 20.84
C ILE A 349 -2.36 2.79 20.44
N LYS A 350 -2.19 1.59 19.91
CA LYS A 350 -1.06 1.19 19.09
C LYS A 350 -1.55 0.98 17.66
N VAL A 351 -0.94 1.66 16.69
CA VAL A 351 -1.25 1.46 15.28
C VAL A 351 -0.53 0.19 14.81
N LEU A 352 -1.29 -0.76 14.24
CA LEU A 352 -0.77 -2.02 13.70
C LEU A 352 -0.62 -1.95 12.19
N SER A 353 -1.54 -1.27 11.51
CA SER A 353 -1.44 -0.94 10.09
C SER A 353 -2.27 0.31 9.77
N LEU A 354 -1.85 1.03 8.73
CA LEU A 354 -2.54 2.19 8.19
C LEU A 354 -2.33 2.17 6.67
N GLY A 355 -3.40 2.36 5.91
CA GLY A 355 -3.40 2.32 4.45
C GLY A 355 -4.80 2.59 3.93
N ASN A 356 -5.16 1.98 2.80
CA ASN A 356 -6.49 2.07 2.23
C ASN A 356 -7.12 0.68 2.04
N ASN A 357 -8.41 0.62 1.71
CA ASN A 357 -9.15 -0.63 1.49
C ASN A 357 -8.92 -1.24 0.09
N TRP A 358 -7.97 -0.74 -0.70
CA TRP A 358 -7.69 -1.29 -2.02
C TRP A 358 -7.10 -2.71 -1.91
N HIS A 359 -7.63 -3.63 -2.72
CA HIS A 359 -7.09 -4.96 -2.86
C HIS A 359 -7.24 -5.43 -4.32
N TRP A 360 -6.15 -5.90 -4.93
CA TRP A 360 -6.10 -6.32 -6.34
C TRP A 360 -7.11 -7.42 -6.71
N SER A 361 -7.60 -8.19 -5.72
CA SER A 361 -8.56 -9.27 -5.92
C SER A 361 -9.99 -8.94 -5.48
N GLU A 362 -10.26 -7.74 -4.94
CA GLU A 362 -11.59 -7.36 -4.44
C GLU A 362 -12.16 -6.22 -5.29
N GLN A 363 -13.45 -6.30 -5.60
CA GLN A 363 -14.15 -5.18 -6.23
C GLN A 363 -14.39 -4.10 -5.17
N VAL A 364 -13.51 -3.10 -5.14
CA VAL A 364 -13.64 -1.91 -4.30
C VAL A 364 -14.35 -0.84 -5.10
N THR A 365 -15.55 -0.43 -4.68
CA THR A 365 -16.29 0.67 -5.33
C THR A 365 -15.83 2.03 -4.82
N ASP A 366 -15.56 2.12 -3.51
CA ASP A 366 -15.17 3.35 -2.81
C ASP A 366 -13.83 3.15 -2.10
N LEU A 367 -12.80 3.89 -2.51
CA LEU A 367 -11.54 3.90 -1.79
C LEU A 367 -11.67 4.68 -0.48
N ARG A 368 -11.20 4.09 0.63
CA ARG A 368 -11.25 4.66 1.98
C ARG A 368 -9.98 4.35 2.77
N ASP A 369 -9.64 5.23 3.72
CA ASP A 369 -8.53 4.99 4.63
C ASP A 369 -8.93 3.88 5.59
N VAL A 370 -8.01 2.94 5.82
CA VAL A 370 -8.21 1.81 6.72
C VAL A 370 -7.08 1.77 7.72
N THR A 371 -7.44 1.59 8.98
CA THR A 371 -6.46 1.37 10.03
C THR A 371 -6.82 0.14 10.85
N LYS A 372 -5.77 -0.57 11.28
CA LYS A 372 -5.85 -1.61 12.27
C LYS A 372 -5.14 -1.13 13.52
N ILE A 373 -5.82 -1.19 14.66
CA ILE A 373 -5.32 -0.68 15.92
C ILE A 373 -5.49 -1.68 17.05
N GLN A 374 -4.75 -1.45 18.13
CA GLN A 374 -4.97 -2.05 19.43
C GLN A 374 -5.22 -0.95 20.46
N LEU A 375 -6.31 -1.06 21.24
CA LEU A 375 -6.60 -0.17 22.36
C LEU A 375 -5.65 -0.47 23.54
N LEU A 376 -5.16 0.58 24.19
CA LEU A 376 -4.19 0.49 25.28
C LEU A 376 -4.81 0.90 26.63
N PRO A 377 -4.20 0.50 27.78
CA PRO A 377 -4.73 0.79 29.11
C PRO A 377 -5.16 2.25 29.38
N PRO A 378 -4.43 3.28 28.90
CA PRO A 378 -4.84 4.68 29.09
C PRO A 378 -6.23 5.00 28.50
N PHE A 379 -6.63 4.36 27.39
CA PHE A 379 -7.95 4.55 26.78
C PHE A 379 -9.08 4.08 27.70
N PHE A 380 -8.94 2.88 28.26
CA PHE A 380 -9.93 2.29 29.17
C PHE A 380 -10.04 3.07 30.48
N LYS A 381 -8.90 3.53 31.02
CA LYS A 381 -8.86 4.38 32.22
C LYS A 381 -9.68 5.65 32.02
N GLU A 382 -9.57 6.25 30.84
CA GLU A 382 -10.30 7.47 30.52
C GLU A 382 -11.80 7.25 30.28
N LEU A 383 -12.18 6.11 29.70
CA LEU A 383 -13.58 5.70 29.59
C LEU A 383 -14.22 5.33 30.94
N GLY A 384 -13.42 5.10 31.99
CA GLY A 384 -13.91 4.60 33.27
C GLY A 384 -14.46 3.17 33.18
N VAL A 385 -14.00 2.39 32.19
CA VAL A 385 -14.41 1.00 31.99
C VAL A 385 -13.22 0.08 32.22
N GLU A 386 -13.44 -1.05 32.89
CA GLU A 386 -12.43 -2.10 32.90
C GLU A 386 -12.40 -2.79 31.53
N PRO A 387 -11.21 -3.04 30.95
CA PRO A 387 -11.12 -3.77 29.69
C PRO A 387 -11.77 -5.14 29.87
N LYS A 388 -12.80 -5.43 29.06
CA LYS A 388 -13.43 -6.75 29.04
C LYS A 388 -12.42 -7.79 28.54
N ARG A 389 -11.71 -8.41 29.47
CA ARG A 389 -10.93 -9.62 29.19
C ARG A 389 -11.90 -10.79 29.05
N THR A 390 -12.30 -11.10 27.82
CA THR A 390 -12.62 -12.46 27.33
C THR A 390 -13.14 -12.39 25.88
N ASN A 391 -12.27 -12.09 24.93
CA ASN A 391 -12.59 -12.23 23.49
C ASN A 391 -12.36 -13.66 23.00
N LEU A 392 -12.73 -14.65 23.82
CA LEU A 392 -12.63 -16.06 23.47
C LEU A 392 -14.03 -16.66 23.44
N TYR A 393 -14.59 -16.78 22.24
CA TYR A 393 -15.90 -17.42 22.04
C TYR A 393 -16.01 -18.00 20.64
N PHE A 394 -16.95 -18.93 20.48
CA PHE A 394 -17.28 -19.53 19.20
C PHE A 394 -18.71 -19.16 18.82
N ASP A 395 -18.87 -18.44 17.71
CA ASP A 395 -20.16 -18.12 17.11
C ASP A 395 -20.62 -19.31 16.27
N ASP A 396 -21.52 -20.12 16.83
CA ASP A 396 -22.05 -21.33 16.23
C ASP A 396 -22.86 -21.06 14.95
N ASP A 397 -23.61 -19.95 14.94
CA ASP A 397 -24.47 -19.56 13.82
C ASP A 397 -23.64 -19.15 12.61
N LYS A 398 -22.58 -18.37 12.82
CA LYS A 398 -21.69 -17.92 11.73
C LYS A 398 -20.52 -18.86 11.48
N SER A 399 -20.31 -19.87 12.32
CA SER A 399 -19.14 -20.76 12.27
C SER A 399 -17.82 -19.98 12.35
N ARG A 400 -17.66 -19.16 13.41
CA ARG A 400 -16.50 -18.29 13.64
C ARG A 400 -15.93 -18.46 15.03
N LEU A 401 -14.62 -18.73 15.13
CA LEU A 401 -13.89 -18.70 16.39
C LEU A 401 -13.24 -17.33 16.55
N TYR A 402 -13.51 -16.65 17.65
CA TYR A 402 -12.90 -15.37 17.99
C TYR A 402 -11.90 -15.58 19.12
N ILE A 403 -10.68 -15.11 18.91
CA ILE A 403 -9.60 -15.13 19.91
C ILE A 403 -8.96 -13.76 19.92
N ARG A 404 -9.12 -13.01 21.02
CA ARG A 404 -8.54 -11.65 21.14
C ARG A 404 -8.95 -10.73 19.98
N GLY A 405 -10.21 -10.86 19.54
CA GLY A 405 -10.78 -10.10 18.42
C GLY A 405 -10.42 -10.62 17.02
N ILE A 406 -9.52 -11.61 16.91
CA ILE A 406 -9.17 -12.21 15.63
C ILE A 406 -10.19 -13.28 15.25
N GLU A 407 -10.84 -13.09 14.10
CA GLU A 407 -11.79 -14.03 13.51
C GLU A 407 -11.07 -15.17 12.78
N ILE A 408 -11.50 -16.40 13.07
CA ILE A 408 -11.04 -17.61 12.39
C ILE A 408 -12.26 -18.31 11.78
N LYS A 409 -12.28 -18.35 10.43
CA LYS A 409 -13.36 -18.97 9.66
C LYS A 409 -13.29 -20.49 9.75
N ILE A 410 -14.36 -21.09 10.26
CA ILE A 410 -14.56 -22.54 10.29
C ILE A 410 -15.64 -22.90 9.27
N GLN A 411 -15.48 -24.05 8.62
CA GLN A 411 -16.48 -24.53 7.69
C GLN A 411 -17.66 -25.09 8.48
N LYS A 412 -18.86 -24.54 8.27
CA LYS A 412 -20.07 -24.97 8.98
C LYS A 412 -20.36 -26.45 8.71
N ASN A 413 -20.84 -27.17 9.72
CA ASN A 413 -21.12 -28.62 9.69
C ASN A 413 -19.90 -29.53 9.41
N SER A 414 -18.67 -29.01 9.49
CA SER A 414 -17.46 -29.84 9.47
C SER A 414 -17.17 -30.45 10.84
N ASP A 415 -16.28 -31.45 10.90
CA ASP A 415 -15.81 -32.00 12.18
C ASP A 415 -15.12 -30.94 13.05
N GLN A 416 -14.45 -29.94 12.43
CA GLN A 416 -13.86 -28.78 13.15
C GLN A 416 -14.93 -27.95 13.84
N TYR A 417 -16.02 -27.68 13.12
CA TYR A 417 -17.17 -26.94 13.62
C TYR A 417 -17.82 -27.67 14.80
N HIS A 418 -18.09 -28.97 14.66
CA HIS A 418 -18.73 -29.71 15.73
C HIS A 418 -17.86 -29.88 16.97
N ALA A 419 -16.54 -30.07 16.81
CA ALA A 419 -15.60 -30.11 17.93
C ALA A 419 -15.61 -28.78 18.71
N LEU A 420 -15.46 -27.65 18.01
CA LEU A 420 -15.49 -26.33 18.64
C LEU A 420 -16.85 -26.02 19.27
N ARG A 421 -17.96 -26.37 18.61
CA ARG A 421 -19.31 -26.20 19.17
C ARG A 421 -19.46 -26.93 20.50
N VAL A 422 -18.93 -28.14 20.63
CA VAL A 422 -18.97 -28.90 21.89
C VAL A 422 -18.08 -28.26 22.94
N MET A 423 -16.83 -27.93 22.60
CA MET A 423 -15.86 -27.36 23.55
C MET A 423 -16.28 -25.98 24.09
N PHE A 424 -17.02 -25.21 23.29
CA PHE A 424 -17.50 -23.87 23.63
C PHE A 424 -18.98 -23.84 24.05
N ALA A 425 -19.63 -25.00 24.21
CA ALA A 425 -21.04 -25.06 24.59
C ALA A 425 -21.32 -24.49 25.99
N ASP A 426 -20.37 -24.67 26.93
CA ASP A 426 -20.42 -24.09 28.27
C ASP A 426 -19.11 -23.37 28.58
N GLN A 427 -19.19 -22.07 28.89
CA GLN A 427 -18.03 -21.27 29.27
C GLN A 427 -17.34 -21.75 30.54
N LYS A 428 -18.05 -22.42 31.46
CA LYS A 428 -17.45 -22.98 32.68
C LYS A 428 -16.56 -24.19 32.39
N GLU A 429 -16.84 -24.87 31.28
CA GLU A 429 -16.11 -26.05 30.82
C GLU A 429 -14.94 -25.70 29.89
N LEU A 430 -14.76 -24.44 29.48
CA LEU A 430 -13.74 -24.04 28.50
C LEU A 430 -12.31 -24.37 28.94
N ALA A 431 -12.05 -24.30 30.25
CA ALA A 431 -10.75 -24.56 30.85
C ALA A 431 -10.43 -26.05 31.04
N GLN A 432 -11.40 -26.94 30.84
CA GLN A 432 -11.22 -28.36 31.06
C GLN A 432 -10.43 -29.02 29.92
N GLU A 433 -9.90 -30.20 30.20
CA GLU A 433 -9.35 -31.07 29.17
C GLU A 433 -10.50 -31.84 28.50
N TRP A 434 -10.59 -31.75 27.17
CA TRP A 434 -11.62 -32.41 26.39
C TRP A 434 -11.06 -33.66 25.75
N PHE A 435 -11.60 -34.83 26.11
CA PHE A 435 -11.26 -36.07 25.43
C PHE A 435 -12.06 -36.22 24.13
N PHE A 436 -11.44 -36.78 23.09
CA PHE A 436 -12.06 -36.86 21.77
C PHE A 436 -13.23 -37.85 21.70
N ASP A 437 -13.27 -38.83 22.59
CA ASP A 437 -14.41 -39.71 22.82
C ASP A 437 -15.58 -38.97 23.48
N ASP A 438 -15.33 -38.11 24.48
CA ASP A 438 -16.36 -37.25 25.08
C ASP A 438 -17.02 -36.34 24.03
N ILE A 439 -16.19 -35.74 23.16
CA ILE A 439 -16.68 -34.92 22.03
C ILE A 439 -17.52 -35.78 21.09
N ALA A 440 -17.05 -36.98 20.75
CA ALA A 440 -17.78 -37.88 19.86
C ALA A 440 -19.12 -38.33 20.43
N GLU A 441 -19.18 -38.64 21.73
CA GLU A 441 -20.40 -39.06 22.42
C GLU A 441 -21.44 -37.94 22.51
N ARG A 442 -21.00 -36.70 22.75
CA ARG A 442 -21.88 -35.52 22.77
C ARG A 442 -22.49 -35.20 21.40
N ILE A 443 -21.89 -35.69 20.31
CA ILE A 443 -22.37 -35.48 18.93
C ILE A 443 -23.18 -36.68 18.41
N ASP A 444 -22.70 -37.90 18.60
CA ASP A 444 -23.33 -39.14 18.11
C ASP A 444 -23.10 -40.29 19.11
N ARG A 445 -24.13 -40.54 19.93
CA ARG A 445 -24.12 -41.59 20.97
C ARG A 445 -24.10 -43.01 20.41
N SER A 446 -24.36 -43.21 19.11
CA SER A 446 -24.52 -44.55 18.55
C SER A 446 -23.18 -45.25 18.27
N ARG A 447 -22.13 -44.49 17.90
CA ARG A 447 -20.80 -45.01 17.54
C ARG A 447 -19.65 -44.03 17.86
N PRO A 448 -19.44 -43.66 19.13
CA PRO A 448 -18.44 -42.65 19.50
C PRO A 448 -17.00 -43.08 19.15
N HIS A 449 -16.65 -44.35 19.37
CA HIS A 449 -15.28 -44.86 19.16
C HIS A 449 -14.82 -44.83 17.70
N GLU A 450 -15.74 -44.94 16.72
CA GLU A 450 -15.41 -44.87 15.29
C GLU A 450 -15.04 -43.45 14.84
N ARG A 451 -15.35 -42.42 15.66
CA ARG A 451 -15.18 -41.00 15.33
C ARG A 451 -14.04 -40.29 16.06
N VAL A 452 -13.44 -40.90 17.08
CA VAL A 452 -12.32 -40.34 17.87
C VAL A 452 -11.21 -39.79 16.96
N LYS A 453 -10.78 -40.58 15.96
CA LYS A 453 -9.75 -40.17 14.99
C LYS A 453 -10.14 -38.93 14.17
N ARG A 454 -11.44 -38.74 13.91
CA ARG A 454 -11.94 -37.58 13.16
C ARG A 454 -11.77 -36.30 13.97
N TYR A 455 -12.11 -36.32 15.26
CA TYR A 455 -12.00 -35.13 16.10
C TYR A 455 -10.55 -34.79 16.47
N TYR A 456 -9.68 -35.79 16.62
CA TYR A 456 -8.23 -35.57 16.68
C TYR A 456 -7.74 -34.80 15.43
N ASN A 457 -8.08 -35.29 14.22
CA ASN A 457 -7.72 -34.64 12.97
C ASN A 457 -8.35 -33.24 12.84
N ALA A 458 -9.59 -33.06 13.33
CA ALA A 458 -10.29 -31.79 13.29
C ALA A 458 -9.57 -30.73 14.14
N ILE A 459 -9.22 -31.04 15.39
CA ILE A 459 -8.47 -30.13 16.25
C ILE A 459 -7.09 -29.84 15.66
N TYR A 460 -6.41 -30.85 15.10
CA TYR A 460 -5.14 -30.62 14.40
C TYR A 460 -5.26 -29.60 13.27
N GLN A 461 -6.31 -29.70 12.43
CA GLN A 461 -6.56 -28.73 11.36
C GLN A 461 -6.91 -27.33 11.89
N VAL A 462 -7.62 -27.25 13.03
CA VAL A 462 -7.88 -25.98 13.71
C VAL A 462 -6.56 -25.36 14.21
N CYS A 463 -5.65 -26.15 14.79
CA CYS A 463 -4.32 -25.69 15.18
C CYS A 463 -3.51 -25.11 14.01
N LEU A 464 -3.56 -25.72 12.82
CA LEU A 464 -2.90 -25.18 11.63
C LEU A 464 -3.46 -23.80 11.23
N LYS A 465 -4.79 -23.64 11.27
CA LYS A 465 -5.45 -22.35 11.02
C LYS A 465 -5.09 -21.30 12.07
N LEU A 466 -5.03 -21.71 13.34
CA LEU A 466 -4.65 -20.86 14.47
C LEU A 466 -3.20 -20.40 14.37
N ALA A 467 -2.28 -21.30 14.04
CA ALA A 467 -0.86 -20.99 13.84
C ALA A 467 -0.66 -19.96 12.72
N ALA A 468 -1.38 -20.11 11.58
CA ALA A 468 -1.37 -19.14 10.49
C ALA A 468 -1.93 -17.76 10.89
N LYS A 469 -2.65 -17.67 12.02
CA LYS A 469 -3.20 -16.43 12.59
C LYS A 469 -2.46 -15.96 13.84
N GLY A 470 -1.30 -16.55 14.15
CA GLY A 470 -0.43 -16.12 15.25
C GLY A 470 -0.71 -16.79 16.60
N PHE A 471 -1.45 -17.90 16.62
CA PHE A 471 -1.80 -18.65 17.83
C PHE A 471 -1.31 -20.12 17.77
N PRO A 472 0.00 -20.38 17.61
CA PRO A 472 0.52 -21.72 17.35
C PRO A 472 0.33 -22.72 18.49
N ASP A 473 0.10 -22.24 19.71
CA ASP A 473 -0.01 -23.02 20.95
C ASP A 473 -1.36 -22.83 21.64
N PHE A 474 -2.40 -22.50 20.88
CA PHE A 474 -3.76 -22.31 21.42
C PHE A 474 -4.31 -23.57 22.10
N PHE A 475 -4.09 -24.74 21.49
CA PHE A 475 -4.43 -26.03 22.10
C PHE A 475 -3.19 -26.78 22.55
N ILE A 476 -3.24 -27.29 23.78
CA ILE A 476 -2.37 -28.34 24.29
C ILE A 476 -3.03 -29.67 23.90
N THR A 477 -2.46 -30.38 22.93
CA THR A 477 -3.05 -31.60 22.35
C THR A 477 -2.27 -32.85 22.71
N THR A 478 -2.97 -33.95 22.99
CA THR A 478 -2.41 -35.30 23.05
C THR A 478 -3.00 -36.17 21.94
N LYS A 479 -2.71 -37.47 21.93
CA LYS A 479 -3.37 -38.43 21.03
C LYS A 479 -4.85 -38.63 21.34
N TYR A 480 -5.30 -38.26 22.54
CA TYR A 480 -6.63 -38.59 23.06
C TYR A 480 -7.44 -37.36 23.49
N SER A 481 -6.81 -36.21 23.66
CA SER A 481 -7.43 -35.02 24.23
C SER A 481 -6.91 -33.71 23.63
N ALA A 482 -7.66 -32.65 23.85
CA ALA A 482 -7.26 -31.27 23.61
C ALA A 482 -7.70 -30.37 24.76
N LYS A 483 -6.85 -29.41 25.14
CA LYS A 483 -7.13 -28.41 26.18
C LYS A 483 -6.73 -27.02 25.68
N ILE A 484 -7.54 -26.00 25.92
CA ILE A 484 -7.16 -24.62 25.61
C ILE A 484 -6.05 -24.19 26.58
N ASP A 485 -4.96 -23.63 26.06
CA ASP A 485 -3.88 -23.13 26.90
C ASP A 485 -4.42 -21.99 27.82
N PRO A 486 -4.21 -22.09 29.15
CA PRO A 486 -4.71 -21.11 30.11
C PRO A 486 -4.42 -19.64 29.77
N LYS A 487 -3.33 -19.34 29.05
CA LYS A 487 -2.98 -17.96 28.65
C LYS A 487 -3.99 -17.32 27.67
N TYR A 488 -4.87 -18.12 27.06
CA TYR A 488 -5.95 -17.65 26.19
C TYR A 488 -7.29 -17.54 26.90
N LEU A 489 -7.40 -18.05 28.14
CA LEU A 489 -8.61 -18.02 28.95
C LEU A 489 -8.71 -16.77 29.86
N SER A 490 -7.69 -15.89 29.84
CA SER A 490 -7.50 -14.78 30.79
C SER A 490 -7.41 -13.40 30.16
#